data_AF-H2ZPI3-F1
#
_entry.id   AF-H2ZPI3-F1
#
_cell.length_a   1.000
_cell.length_b   1.000
_cell.length_c   1.000
_cell.angle_alpha   90.00
_cell.angle_beta   90.00
_cell.angle_gamma   90.00
#
_symmetry.space_group_name_H-M   'P 1'
#
loop_
_entity.id
_entity.type
_entity.pdbx_description
1 polymer ?
#
loop_
_entity_poly.entity_id
_entity_poly.type
_entity_poly.pdbx_seq_one_letter_code
_entity_poly.pdbx_strand_id
1 'polypeptide(L)'
;MTQQFTTTSDSITGLLPHTAYTIEVSPQTTAGIGPATTMTITTAEAAPVAVASVNSGGSTFNSLTVNWPAPMPPNGVITGYRVTWVP
;
A
#
# COMPACT_ATOMS: atom_id res chain seq x y z
N MET A 1 33.62 16.36 9.32
CA MET A 1 33.49 15.63 8.04
C MET A 1 32.21 16.10 7.38
N THR A 2 32.31 16.89 6.33
CA THR A 2 31.16 17.39 5.54
C THR A 2 30.83 16.34 4.49
N GLN A 3 29.67 15.70 4.58
CA GLN A 3 29.20 14.86 3.46
C GLN A 3 28.77 15.79 2.32
N GLN A 4 29.56 15.81 1.24
CA GLN A 4 29.13 16.39 -0.02
C GLN A 4 28.15 15.40 -0.67
N PHE A 5 26.88 15.80 -0.78
CA PHE A 5 25.90 15.07 -1.57
C PHE A 5 26.03 15.54 -3.03
N THR A 6 26.66 14.73 -3.89
CA THR A 6 26.85 15.05 -5.32
C THR A 6 25.63 14.67 -6.17
N THR A 7 24.60 14.08 -5.56
CA THR A 7 23.38 13.61 -6.22
C THR A 7 22.14 14.33 -5.68
N THR A 8 21.25 14.72 -6.59
CA THR A 8 19.95 15.34 -6.27
C THR A 8 18.81 14.31 -6.21
N SER A 9 19.15 13.02 -6.08
CA SER A 9 18.22 11.90 -6.08
C SER A 9 18.55 10.92 -4.96
N ASP A 10 17.51 10.42 -4.30
CA ASP A 10 17.59 9.34 -3.32
C ASP A 10 16.36 8.42 -3.44
N SER A 11 16.45 7.21 -2.91
CA SER A 11 15.38 6.21 -2.95
C SER A 11 14.87 5.88 -1.56
N ILE A 12 13.59 6.17 -1.31
CA ILE A 12 12.89 5.78 -0.07
C ILE A 12 12.22 4.42 -0.30
N THR A 13 12.52 3.44 0.56
CA THR A 13 11.99 2.08 0.47
C THR A 13 11.21 1.70 1.74
N GLY A 14 10.50 0.56 1.72
CA GLY A 14 9.73 0.08 2.87
C GLY A 14 8.40 0.81 3.11
N LEU A 15 7.89 1.51 2.10
CA LEU A 15 6.60 2.19 2.17
C LEU A 15 5.44 1.20 1.98
N LEU A 16 4.28 1.52 2.57
CA LEU A 16 3.05 0.75 2.37
C LEU A 16 2.57 0.92 0.92
N PRO A 17 2.06 -0.15 0.28
CA PRO A 17 1.50 -0.07 -1.07
C PRO A 17 0.20 0.74 -1.07
N HIS A 18 -0.12 1.33 -2.21
CA HIS A 18 -1.33 2.14 -2.43
C HIS A 18 -1.63 3.13 -1.29
N THR A 19 -0.59 3.80 -0.79
CA THR A 19 -0.66 4.72 0.35
C THR A 19 -0.10 6.08 -0.07
N ALA A 20 -0.83 7.15 0.25
CA ALA A 20 -0.40 8.52 -0.02
C ALA A 20 0.64 8.95 1.02
N TYR A 21 1.80 9.40 0.54
CA TYR A 21 2.87 9.96 1.35
C TYR A 21 3.16 11.38 0.90
N THR A 22 3.36 12.28 1.87
CA THR A 22 3.88 13.63 1.63
C THR A 22 5.38 13.62 1.87
N ILE A 23 6.14 13.97 0.85
CA ILE A 23 7.60 14.08 0.87
C ILE A 23 7.96 15.55 0.94
N GLU A 24 8.88 15.90 1.82
CA GLU A 24 9.41 17.25 2.00
C GLU A 24 10.93 17.24 1.85
N VAL A 25 11.46 18.18 1.06
CA VAL A 25 12.89 18.36 0.82
C VAL A 25 13.28 19.79 1.09
N SER A 26 14.23 20.00 2.01
CA SER A 26 14.72 21.33 2.42
C SER A 26 16.24 21.41 2.28
N PRO A 27 16.79 22.48 1.69
CA PRO A 27 18.23 22.66 1.61
C PRO A 27 18.79 23.00 3.00
N GLN A 28 19.89 22.38 3.40
CA GLN A 28 20.56 22.66 4.67
C GLN A 28 21.97 23.21 4.43
N THR A 29 22.27 24.34 5.05
CA THR A 29 23.60 25.00 5.00
C THR A 29 24.10 25.30 6.41
N THR A 30 25.33 25.80 6.55
CA THR A 30 25.87 26.27 7.83
C THR A 30 25.09 27.46 8.41
N ALA A 31 24.39 28.23 7.57
CA ALA A 31 23.54 29.33 7.99
C ALA A 31 22.13 28.89 8.46
N GLY A 32 21.76 27.62 8.22
CA GLY A 32 20.47 27.06 8.61
C GLY A 32 19.78 26.25 7.51
N ILE A 33 18.50 25.92 7.78
CA ILE A 33 17.60 25.21 6.86
C ILE A 33 16.85 26.24 6.02
N GLY A 34 16.92 26.11 4.70
CA GLY A 34 16.19 26.94 3.75
C GLY A 34 14.76 26.44 3.50
N PRO A 35 14.02 27.07 2.59
CA PRO A 35 12.62 26.74 2.32
C PRO A 35 12.45 25.32 1.77
N ALA A 36 11.40 24.66 2.26
CA ALA A 36 11.04 23.31 1.87
C ALA A 36 10.28 23.26 0.54
N THR A 37 10.48 22.19 -0.22
CA THR A 37 9.61 21.79 -1.33
C THR A 37 8.86 20.53 -0.92
N THR A 38 7.53 20.53 -1.09
CA THR A 38 6.66 19.41 -0.71
C THR A 38 5.96 18.81 -1.93
N MET A 39 5.77 17.49 -1.91
CA MET A 39 5.03 16.75 -2.93
C MET A 39 4.29 15.58 -2.28
N THR A 40 3.04 15.38 -2.66
CA THR A 40 2.29 14.18 -2.28
C THR A 40 2.31 13.17 -3.43
N ILE A 41 2.71 11.94 -3.14
CA ILE A 41 2.71 10.83 -4.09
C ILE A 41 2.01 9.62 -3.48
N THR A 42 1.33 8.83 -4.30
CA THR A 42 0.75 7.55 -3.90
C THR A 42 1.67 6.44 -4.38
N THR A 43 2.04 5.52 -3.49
CA THR A 43 2.84 4.34 -3.85
C THR A 43 2.08 3.41 -4.80
N ALA A 44 2.85 2.60 -5.54
CA ALA A 44 2.27 1.62 -6.44
C ALA A 44 1.38 0.60 -5.69
N GLU A 45 0.44 0.02 -6.42
CA GLU A 45 -0.35 -1.10 -5.93
C GLU A 45 0.53 -2.36 -5.80
N ALA A 46 0.17 -3.22 -4.85
CA ALA A 46 0.76 -4.53 -4.66
C ALA A 46 -0.35 -5.60 -4.61
N ALA A 47 0.06 -6.87 -4.57
CA ALA A 47 -0.90 -7.97 -4.46
C ALA A 47 -1.80 -7.79 -3.21
N PRO A 48 -3.14 -7.89 -3.35
CA PRO A 48 -4.04 -7.89 -2.21
C PRO A 48 -3.70 -9.02 -1.24
N VAL A 49 -3.93 -8.79 0.05
CA VAL A 49 -3.82 -9.88 1.02
C VAL A 49 -4.94 -10.91 0.81
N ALA A 50 -4.71 -12.14 1.26
CA ALA A 50 -5.72 -13.17 1.24
C ALA A 50 -6.96 -12.74 2.05
N VAL A 51 -8.14 -13.12 1.56
CA VAL A 51 -9.38 -12.96 2.33
C VAL A 51 -9.30 -13.81 3.60
N ALA A 52 -9.64 -13.20 4.74
CA ALA A 52 -9.70 -13.87 6.02
C ALA A 52 -11.14 -14.21 6.38
N SER A 53 -11.34 -15.11 7.35
CA SER A 53 -12.65 -15.36 7.97
C SER A 53 -13.76 -15.68 6.96
N VAL A 54 -13.50 -16.64 6.06
CA VAL A 54 -14.53 -17.18 5.17
C VAL A 54 -15.54 -17.93 6.03
N ASN A 55 -16.78 -17.44 6.04
CA ASN A 55 -17.90 -18.05 6.74
C ASN A 55 -18.86 -18.69 5.74
N SER A 56 -19.48 -19.80 6.14
CA SER A 56 -20.62 -20.37 5.43
C SER A 56 -21.92 -19.83 6.05
N GLY A 57 -22.71 -19.15 5.24
CA GLY A 57 -24.01 -18.60 5.66
C GLY A 57 -25.14 -19.63 5.66
N GLY A 58 -24.95 -20.77 4.99
CA GLY A 58 -25.91 -21.87 4.88
C GLY A 58 -25.67 -22.71 3.63
N SER A 59 -26.07 -23.98 3.67
CA SER A 59 -25.96 -24.92 2.55
C SER A 59 -27.27 -25.63 2.29
N THR A 60 -27.50 -25.98 1.03
CA THR A 60 -28.54 -26.92 0.58
C THR A 60 -27.86 -28.08 -0.15
N PHE A 61 -28.64 -28.99 -0.75
CA PHE A 61 -28.09 -30.12 -1.51
C PHE A 61 -27.30 -29.69 -2.77
N ASN A 62 -27.51 -28.47 -3.29
CA ASN A 62 -26.88 -27.98 -4.52
C ASN A 62 -26.38 -26.52 -4.43
N SER A 63 -26.42 -25.90 -3.25
CA SER A 63 -25.97 -24.52 -3.07
C SER A 63 -25.25 -24.32 -1.75
N LEU A 64 -24.28 -23.41 -1.75
CA LEU A 64 -23.54 -22.99 -0.58
C LEU A 64 -23.39 -21.47 -0.62
N THR A 65 -23.84 -20.80 0.43
CA THR A 65 -23.60 -19.37 0.62
C THR A 65 -22.32 -19.17 1.40
N VAL A 66 -21.43 -18.34 0.88
CA VAL A 66 -20.16 -17.98 1.51
C VAL A 66 -20.03 -16.47 1.62
N ASN A 67 -19.45 -15.99 2.71
CA ASN A 67 -19.20 -14.58 2.95
C ASN A 67 -17.87 -14.36 3.66
N TRP A 68 -17.18 -13.28 3.33
CA TRP A 68 -15.93 -12.86 3.95
C TRP A 68 -15.85 -11.33 3.97
N PRO A 69 -15.12 -10.75 4.94
CA PRO A 69 -14.76 -9.34 4.90
C PRO A 69 -13.80 -9.05 3.73
N ALA A 70 -13.78 -7.79 3.28
CA ALA A 70 -12.77 -7.33 2.33
C ALA A 70 -11.36 -7.52 2.90
N PRO A 71 -10.36 -7.83 2.06
CA PRO A 71 -8.99 -8.03 2.51
C PRO A 71 -8.40 -6.72 3.06
N MET A 72 -7.71 -6.79 4.21
CA MET A 72 -7.08 -5.65 4.85
C MET A 72 -5.66 -5.98 5.31
N PRO A 73 -4.63 -5.24 4.85
CA PRO A 73 -4.67 -4.14 3.89
C PRO A 73 -4.99 -4.61 2.46
N PRO A 74 -5.78 -3.84 1.67
CA PRO A 74 -6.14 -4.24 0.31
C PRO A 74 -4.96 -4.14 -0.68
N ASN A 75 -3.93 -3.37 -0.33
CA ASN A 75 -2.73 -3.10 -1.14
C ASN A 75 -3.00 -2.51 -2.54
N GLY A 76 -4.22 -2.04 -2.80
CA GLY A 76 -4.67 -1.57 -4.10
C GLY A 76 -6.19 -1.53 -4.18
N VAL A 77 -6.71 -1.33 -5.39
CA VAL A 77 -8.16 -1.32 -5.64
C VAL A 77 -8.65 -2.75 -5.88
N ILE A 78 -9.60 -3.23 -5.07
CA ILE A 78 -10.19 -4.56 -5.25
C ILE A 78 -11.16 -4.55 -6.45
N THR A 79 -10.81 -5.28 -7.51
CA THR A 79 -11.61 -5.36 -8.76
C THR A 79 -12.55 -6.56 -8.82
N GLY A 80 -12.34 -7.58 -7.98
CA GLY A 80 -13.18 -8.78 -7.92
C GLY A 80 -12.61 -9.90 -7.06
N TYR A 81 -13.35 -11.00 -6.94
CA TYR A 81 -12.96 -12.19 -6.18
C TYR A 81 -13.02 -13.44 -7.07
N ARG A 82 -12.05 -14.34 -6.92
CA ARG A 82 -12.07 -15.67 -7.55
C ARG A 82 -12.43 -16.71 -6.50
N VAL A 83 -13.50 -17.45 -6.76
CA VAL A 83 -13.95 -18.55 -5.90
C VAL A 83 -13.71 -19.88 -6.63
N THR A 84 -13.07 -20.82 -5.96
CA THR A 84 -12.81 -22.18 -6.45
C THR A 84 -13.33 -23.18 -5.44
N TRP A 85 -14.00 -24.24 -5.91
CA TRP A 85 -14.41 -25.36 -5.07
C TRP A 85 -13.84 -26.66 -5.62
N VAL A 86 -13.66 -27.64 -4.75
CA VAL A 86 -13.21 -29.00 -5.09
C VAL A 86 -14.36 -29.95 -4.74
N PRO A 87 -14.78 -30.84 -5.67
CA PRO A 87 -15.85 -31.81 -5.42
C PRO A 87 -15.45 -32.90 -4.41
#